data_AF-A0A7V9TA46-F1
#
_entry.id   AF-A0A7V9TA46-F1
#
_cell.length_a   1.000
_cell.length_b   1.000
_cell.length_c   1.000
_cell.angle_alpha   90.00
_cell.angle_beta   90.00
_cell.angle_gamma   90.00
#
_symmetry.space_group_name_H-M   'P 1'
#
loop_
_entity.id
_entity.type
_entity.pdbx_description
1 polymer ?
#
loop_
_entity_poly.entity_id
_entity_poly.type
_entity_poly.pdbx_seq_one_letter_code
_entity_poly.pdbx_strand_id
1 'polypeptide(L)'
;MRRVPLLSGSRVVLVPVGEGDVVVPPPRPPEQVVDVRAAVRDALRFPLAGPGIDDVAPRGGRATIVVEPPALPLPGVPQDPRQEALAATIAELERLGIPDERQTILVAGGLGRRSRVRDLVRLLLPPPEARAFHGELVVHDAEDPDLLAVVDTVDKAVRVHPALVESDLTLVVGAAETVLHGGPGALLAAADAATLREVAEIDALLEAGGTPEWELALAVEDAVAELAPLVGVSLVLDLPRLTGTYRGYPEEPEMVERVTRSPVRALHSALPDPLRRRLLDRQGRNLSATAAYSGPPSVAHAEALLRGVALRGARLDEPVDALVLGIPWVGAQVPREAINPVSAAAIALGLALRLRRDAFPVRPGGTVVLVHPLRRSFAHATQAPYARMFQALRHARSPEELVEAERASATDERALSAYRAGRACHPLQPFADWAGCAPALSRLGLVVVAGCRDAIAARTLGFVPSRGIGSALQMAHGVAGGRARVGILLAPPYAPLLVG
;
A
#
# COMPACT_ATOMS: atom_id res chain seq x y z
N MET A 1 -8.16 20.45 -28.39
CA MET A 1 -7.57 20.39 -27.02
C MET A 1 -7.47 18.93 -26.61
N ARG A 2 -6.25 18.42 -26.41
CA ARG A 2 -5.99 17.04 -25.98
C ARG A 2 -6.56 16.84 -24.58
N ARG A 3 -7.13 15.66 -24.31
CA ARG A 3 -7.69 15.30 -23.01
C ARG A 3 -7.28 13.89 -22.66
N VAL A 4 -7.06 13.63 -21.38
CA VAL A 4 -6.79 12.29 -20.85
C VAL A 4 -7.85 11.91 -19.82
N PRO A 5 -8.32 10.65 -19.79
CA PRO A 5 -9.27 10.21 -18.79
C PRO A 5 -8.51 9.86 -17.50
N LEU A 6 -9.09 10.21 -16.35
CA LEU A 6 -8.61 9.81 -15.02
C LEU A 6 -9.78 9.32 -14.18
N LEU A 7 -9.48 8.45 -13.21
CA LEU A 7 -10.46 8.06 -12.21
C LEU A 7 -10.65 9.15 -11.14
N SER A 8 -11.92 9.34 -10.76
CA SER A 8 -12.37 10.21 -9.69
C SER A 8 -13.33 9.42 -8.80
N GLY A 9 -12.76 8.65 -7.87
CA GLY A 9 -13.48 7.59 -7.19
C GLY A 9 -13.98 6.56 -8.20
N SER A 10 -15.29 6.35 -8.24
CA SER A 10 -15.94 5.43 -9.19
C SER A 10 -16.29 6.07 -10.55
N ARG A 11 -15.89 7.31 -10.82
CA ARG A 11 -16.18 8.02 -12.08
C ARG A 11 -14.93 8.16 -12.93
N VAL A 12 -15.12 8.38 -14.21
CA VAL A 12 -14.05 8.76 -15.14
C VAL A 12 -14.26 10.22 -15.53
N VAL A 13 -13.25 11.05 -15.36
CA VAL A 13 -13.25 12.48 -15.71
C VAL A 13 -12.19 12.76 -16.76
N LEU A 14 -12.41 13.78 -17.59
CA LEU A 14 -11.42 14.20 -18.59
C LEU A 14 -10.60 15.37 -18.08
N VAL A 15 -9.29 15.21 -18.02
CA VAL A 15 -8.32 16.25 -17.70
C VAL A 15 -7.85 16.88 -19.02
N PRO A 16 -7.96 18.21 -19.19
CA PRO A 16 -7.35 18.88 -20.34
C PRO A 16 -5.83 18.84 -20.23
N VAL A 17 -5.16 18.58 -21.35
CA VAL A 17 -3.70 18.65 -21.48
C VAL A 17 -3.38 19.90 -22.28
N GLY A 18 -2.76 20.87 -21.63
CA GLY A 18 -2.27 22.11 -22.23
C GLY A 18 -0.88 21.96 -22.84
N GLU A 19 -0.40 23.05 -23.44
CA GLU A 19 0.94 23.13 -24.03
C GLU A 19 2.02 23.15 -22.94
N GLY A 20 3.00 22.25 -23.03
CA GLY A 20 4.04 22.08 -22.02
C GLY A 20 3.64 21.22 -20.81
N ASP A 21 2.40 20.74 -20.75
CA ASP A 21 1.97 19.78 -19.73
C ASP A 21 2.55 18.39 -20.05
N VAL A 22 2.93 17.65 -19.00
CA VAL A 22 3.54 16.33 -19.11
C VAL A 22 2.52 15.28 -18.68
N VAL A 23 2.21 14.34 -19.58
CA VAL A 23 1.40 13.17 -19.23
C VAL A 23 2.36 12.04 -18.84
N VAL A 24 2.19 11.50 -17.64
CA VAL A 24 3.05 10.47 -17.06
C VAL A 24 2.27 9.15 -17.02
N PRO A 25 2.40 8.29 -18.07
CA PRO A 25 1.82 6.95 -18.06
C PRO A 25 2.67 5.98 -17.22
N PRO A 26 2.09 4.88 -16.73
CA PRO A 26 2.87 3.74 -16.26
C PRO A 26 3.65 3.13 -17.44
N PRO A 27 4.77 2.44 -17.17
CA PRO A 27 5.54 1.77 -18.21
C PRO A 27 4.76 0.61 -18.84
N ARG A 28 5.25 0.19 -20.01
CA ARG A 28 4.70 -0.94 -20.76
C ARG A 28 4.79 -2.24 -19.95
N PRO A 29 3.97 -3.25 -20.28
CA PRO A 29 4.08 -4.59 -19.70
C PRO A 29 5.50 -5.15 -19.76
N PRO A 30 5.93 -5.93 -18.75
CA PRO A 30 7.20 -6.62 -18.78
C PRO A 30 7.28 -7.57 -19.97
N GLU A 31 8.47 -7.72 -20.54
CA GLU A 31 8.73 -8.69 -21.61
C GLU A 31 8.77 -10.12 -21.09
N GLN A 32 9.10 -10.31 -19.81
CA GLN A 32 9.29 -11.61 -19.17
C GLN A 32 8.45 -11.71 -17.89
N VAL A 33 7.81 -12.85 -17.71
CA VAL A 33 7.08 -13.24 -16.50
C VAL A 33 7.55 -14.62 -16.08
N VAL A 34 7.48 -14.91 -14.79
CA VAL A 34 7.91 -16.20 -14.23
C VAL A 34 6.74 -17.06 -13.81
N ASP A 35 6.95 -18.39 -13.82
CA ASP A 35 6.15 -19.28 -12.98
C ASP A 35 6.55 -19.02 -11.52
N VAL A 36 5.62 -18.43 -10.77
CA VAL A 36 5.84 -18.01 -9.39
C VAL A 36 6.29 -19.17 -8.51
N ARG A 37 5.68 -20.36 -8.67
CA ARG A 37 6.02 -21.50 -7.82
C ARG A 37 7.41 -22.00 -8.11
N ALA A 38 7.76 -22.11 -9.39
CA ALA A 38 9.11 -22.51 -9.78
C ALA A 38 10.16 -21.49 -9.30
N ALA A 39 9.91 -20.20 -9.50
CA ALA A 39 10.80 -19.13 -9.08
C ALA A 39 11.02 -19.11 -7.55
N VAL A 40 9.97 -19.32 -6.75
CA VAL A 40 10.08 -19.37 -5.29
C VAL A 40 10.88 -20.58 -4.81
N ARG A 41 10.65 -21.76 -5.38
CA ARG A 41 11.44 -22.96 -5.05
C ARG A 41 12.92 -22.77 -5.37
N ASP A 42 13.22 -22.24 -6.55
CA ASP A 42 14.60 -21.99 -6.97
C ASP A 42 15.26 -20.92 -6.08
N ALA A 43 14.54 -19.84 -5.75
CA ALA A 43 15.04 -18.81 -4.87
C ALA A 43 15.33 -19.34 -3.45
N LEU A 44 14.42 -20.11 -2.85
CA LEU A 44 14.61 -20.70 -1.53
C LEU A 44 15.81 -21.66 -1.48
N ARG A 45 16.08 -22.38 -2.57
CA ARG A 45 17.22 -23.28 -2.69
C ARG A 45 18.54 -22.55 -2.94
N PHE A 46 18.49 -21.46 -3.71
CA PHE A 46 19.65 -20.67 -4.11
C PHE A 46 19.46 -19.20 -3.72
N PRO A 47 19.53 -18.88 -2.41
CA PRO A 47 19.32 -17.52 -1.95
C PRO A 47 20.45 -16.59 -2.41
N LEU A 48 20.15 -15.29 -2.47
CA LEU A 48 21.13 -14.25 -2.82
C LEU A 48 22.27 -14.15 -1.80
N ALA A 49 21.96 -14.46 -0.54
CA ALA A 49 22.91 -14.49 0.56
C ALA A 49 22.45 -15.48 1.62
N GLY A 50 23.40 -16.02 2.38
CA GLY A 50 23.12 -16.99 3.44
C GLY A 50 22.93 -18.43 2.94
N PRO A 51 22.66 -19.37 3.85
CA PRO A 51 22.41 -20.78 3.54
C PRO A 51 21.05 -20.98 2.86
N GLY A 52 20.93 -22.03 2.04
CA GLY A 52 19.67 -22.39 1.40
C GLY A 52 18.66 -22.98 2.39
N ILE A 53 17.38 -23.04 2.02
CA ILE A 53 16.33 -23.56 2.92
C ILE A 53 16.60 -25.01 3.36
N ASP A 54 17.24 -25.83 2.51
CA ASP A 54 17.60 -27.22 2.83
C ASP A 54 18.59 -27.32 4.00
N ASP A 55 19.39 -26.27 4.24
CA ASP A 55 20.42 -26.24 5.29
C ASP A 55 19.88 -25.73 6.63
N VAL A 56 18.83 -24.89 6.60
CA VAL A 56 18.28 -24.24 7.80
C VAL A 56 16.98 -24.86 8.30
N ALA A 57 16.22 -25.57 7.46
CA ALA A 57 14.96 -26.16 7.86
C ALA A 57 15.17 -27.44 8.69
N PRO A 58 14.80 -27.44 9.99
CA PRO A 58 14.96 -28.62 10.81
C PRO A 58 13.87 -29.64 10.47
N ARG A 59 14.27 -30.88 10.17
CA ARG A 59 13.33 -31.98 9.89
C ARG A 59 12.43 -32.22 11.10
N GLY A 60 11.12 -32.10 10.92
CA GLY A 60 10.14 -32.22 12.00
C GLY A 60 10.09 -31.01 12.94
N GLY A 61 10.69 -29.87 12.61
CA GLY A 61 10.53 -28.64 13.39
C GLY A 61 9.15 -27.99 13.22
N ARG A 62 9.02 -26.77 13.75
CA ARG A 62 7.91 -25.84 13.55
C ARG A 62 8.38 -24.65 12.73
N ALA A 63 7.56 -24.21 11.79
CA ALA A 63 7.86 -23.04 10.97
C ALA A 63 6.77 -21.97 11.09
N THR A 64 7.17 -20.71 11.20
CA THR A 64 6.26 -19.57 11.05
C THR A 64 6.47 -18.91 9.69
N ILE A 65 5.40 -18.75 8.92
CA ILE A 65 5.39 -18.04 7.64
C ILE A 65 4.66 -16.70 7.83
N VAL A 66 5.42 -15.61 7.85
CA VAL A 66 4.94 -14.24 7.96
C VAL A 66 4.50 -13.75 6.59
N VAL A 67 3.24 -13.32 6.50
CA VAL A 67 2.65 -12.75 5.28
C VAL A 67 1.85 -11.50 5.60
N GLU A 68 1.82 -10.56 4.67
CA GLU A 68 0.96 -9.38 4.79
C GLU A 68 -0.35 -9.57 4.02
N PRO A 69 -1.45 -8.94 4.45
CA PRO A 69 -2.62 -8.78 3.60
C PRO A 69 -2.25 -8.10 2.28
N PRO A 70 -2.83 -8.50 1.13
CA PRO A 70 -2.48 -7.94 -0.18
C PRO A 70 -3.06 -6.52 -0.38
N ALA A 71 -2.50 -5.54 0.32
CA ALA A 71 -2.93 -4.14 0.33
C ALA A 71 -2.39 -3.34 -0.87
N LEU A 72 -1.18 -3.67 -1.32
CA LEU A 72 -0.49 -3.11 -2.48
C LEU A 72 -0.14 -4.22 -3.49
N PRO A 73 -0.09 -3.92 -4.80
CA PRO A 73 -0.35 -2.62 -5.44
C PRO A 73 -1.83 -2.21 -5.41
N LEU A 74 -2.11 -0.92 -5.56
CA LEU A 74 -3.48 -0.36 -5.55
C LEU A 74 -3.90 0.09 -6.95
N PRO A 75 -4.98 -0.49 -7.54
CA PRO A 75 -5.89 -1.47 -6.97
C PRO A 75 -5.35 -2.91 -7.02
N GLY A 76 -5.65 -3.72 -6.00
CA GLY A 76 -5.27 -5.14 -6.00
C GLY A 76 -5.97 -5.98 -7.06
N VAL A 77 -5.63 -7.26 -7.13
CA VAL A 77 -6.19 -8.24 -8.07
C VAL A 77 -6.78 -9.46 -7.36
N PRO A 78 -7.74 -10.19 -7.96
CA PRO A 78 -8.29 -11.40 -7.35
C PRO A 78 -7.30 -12.57 -7.30
N GLN A 79 -6.47 -12.74 -8.34
CA GLN A 79 -5.43 -13.76 -8.44
C GLN A 79 -4.09 -13.08 -8.25
N ASP A 80 -3.60 -13.11 -7.01
CA ASP A 80 -2.37 -12.43 -6.62
C ASP A 80 -1.20 -13.41 -6.64
N PRO A 81 -0.06 -13.08 -7.29
CA PRO A 81 1.13 -13.94 -7.28
C PRO A 81 1.61 -14.34 -5.88
N ARG A 82 1.38 -13.54 -4.85
CA ARG A 82 1.73 -13.89 -3.47
C ARG A 82 1.01 -15.15 -2.96
N GLN A 83 -0.18 -15.46 -3.50
CA GLN A 83 -0.89 -16.69 -3.17
C GLN A 83 -0.11 -17.92 -3.62
N GLU A 84 0.42 -17.87 -4.85
CA GLU A 84 1.23 -18.94 -5.43
C GLU A 84 2.58 -19.05 -4.71
N ALA A 85 3.17 -17.93 -4.28
CA ALA A 85 4.41 -17.93 -3.51
C ALA A 85 4.25 -18.55 -2.12
N LEU A 86 3.16 -18.22 -1.41
CA LEU A 86 2.85 -18.85 -0.13
C LEU A 86 2.60 -20.35 -0.30
N ALA A 87 1.81 -20.75 -1.31
CA ALA A 87 1.57 -22.16 -1.61
C ALA A 87 2.86 -22.93 -1.94
N ALA A 88 3.79 -22.33 -2.69
CA ALA A 88 5.10 -22.92 -2.98
C ALA A 88 5.96 -23.04 -1.72
N THR A 89 5.92 -22.05 -0.84
CA THR A 89 6.68 -22.06 0.43
C THR A 89 6.19 -23.19 1.35
N ILE A 90 4.87 -23.35 1.50
CA ILE A 90 4.27 -24.44 2.29
C ILE A 90 4.72 -25.80 1.74
N ALA A 91 4.66 -25.99 0.42
CA ALA A 91 5.06 -27.24 -0.22
C ALA A 91 6.56 -27.55 -0.05
N GLU A 92 7.43 -26.53 -0.06
CA GLU A 92 8.85 -26.73 0.22
C GLU A 92 9.12 -27.12 1.67
N LEU A 93 8.42 -26.52 2.63
CA LEU A 93 8.52 -26.91 4.04
C LEU A 93 8.05 -28.36 4.26
N GLU A 94 6.96 -28.77 3.62
CA GLU A 94 6.49 -30.17 3.64
C GLU A 94 7.54 -31.14 3.07
N ARG A 95 8.15 -30.79 1.93
CA ARG A 95 9.23 -31.57 1.30
C ARG A 95 10.42 -31.75 2.25
N LEU A 96 10.73 -30.73 3.04
CA LEU A 96 11.81 -30.73 4.03
C LEU A 96 11.45 -31.49 5.33
N GLY A 97 10.20 -31.92 5.47
CA GLY A 97 9.72 -32.70 6.59
C GLY A 97 9.11 -31.86 7.73
N ILE A 98 8.72 -30.62 7.45
CA ILE A 98 7.87 -29.79 8.31
C ILE A 98 6.45 -29.88 7.74
N PRO A 99 5.62 -30.83 8.21
CA PRO A 99 4.27 -30.98 7.68
C PRO A 99 3.42 -29.75 8.00
N ASP A 100 2.37 -29.51 7.23
CA ASP A 100 1.56 -28.29 7.35
C ASP A 100 0.94 -28.09 8.75
N GLU A 101 0.65 -29.16 9.50
CA GLU A 101 0.15 -29.07 10.88
C GLU A 101 1.17 -28.45 11.87
N ARG A 102 2.44 -28.35 11.47
CA ARG A 102 3.52 -27.68 12.22
C ARG A 102 3.89 -26.32 11.64
N GLN A 103 3.11 -25.84 10.68
CA GLN A 103 3.29 -24.53 10.07
C GLN A 103 2.26 -23.54 10.62
N THR A 104 2.74 -22.37 11.02
CA THR A 104 1.90 -21.24 11.43
C THR A 104 1.99 -20.14 10.38
N ILE A 105 0.90 -19.81 9.71
CA ILE A 105 0.82 -18.62 8.85
C ILE A 105 0.47 -17.44 9.75
N LEU A 106 1.42 -16.53 9.97
CA LEU A 106 1.23 -15.30 10.71
C LEU A 106 0.88 -14.17 9.74
N VAL A 107 -0.36 -13.68 9.82
CA VAL A 107 -0.82 -12.55 9.02
C VAL A 107 -0.47 -11.24 9.72
N ALA A 108 0.61 -10.61 9.27
CA ALA A 108 1.12 -9.33 9.73
C ALA A 108 0.28 -8.18 9.15
N GLY A 109 -0.86 -7.90 9.78
CA GLY A 109 -1.80 -6.87 9.33
C GLY A 109 -1.55 -5.46 9.89
N GLY A 110 -0.57 -5.30 10.79
CA GLY A 110 -0.27 -4.07 11.50
C GLY A 110 -1.50 -3.44 12.18
N LEU A 111 -1.69 -2.14 11.94
CA LEU A 111 -2.81 -1.34 12.44
C LEU A 111 -4.12 -1.57 11.64
N GLY A 112 -4.05 -2.36 10.57
CA GLY A 112 -5.17 -2.67 9.70
C GLY A 112 -6.28 -3.44 10.41
N ARG A 113 -7.44 -3.57 9.77
CA ARG A 113 -8.53 -4.37 10.35
C ARG A 113 -8.15 -5.85 10.39
N ARG A 114 -8.24 -6.46 11.58
CA ARG A 114 -8.12 -7.92 11.75
C ARG A 114 -9.26 -8.63 11.02
N SER A 115 -8.92 -9.30 9.92
CA SER A 115 -9.90 -10.05 9.13
C SER A 115 -10.19 -11.40 9.79
N ARG A 116 -11.38 -11.95 9.53
CA ARG A 116 -11.73 -13.28 10.04
C ARG A 116 -10.86 -14.33 9.36
N VAL A 117 -10.35 -15.29 10.15
CA VAL A 117 -9.50 -16.39 9.70
C VAL A 117 -10.02 -17.07 8.42
N ARG A 118 -11.30 -17.43 8.39
CA ARG A 118 -11.93 -18.10 7.24
C ARG A 118 -11.89 -17.28 5.94
N ASP A 119 -11.98 -15.96 6.04
CA ASP A 119 -11.93 -15.08 4.87
C ASP A 119 -10.48 -14.90 4.38
N LEU A 120 -9.51 -14.98 5.28
CA LEU A 120 -8.09 -14.80 5.01
C LEU A 120 -7.46 -16.01 4.31
N VAL A 121 -7.77 -17.24 4.72
CA VAL A 121 -7.20 -18.43 4.04
C VAL A 121 -7.50 -18.39 2.54
N ARG A 122 -8.72 -17.99 2.16
CA ARG A 122 -9.13 -17.86 0.74
C ARG A 122 -8.54 -16.65 0.02
N LEU A 123 -8.01 -15.69 0.77
CA LEU A 123 -7.33 -14.51 0.24
C LEU A 123 -5.83 -14.76 0.05
N LEU A 124 -5.24 -15.56 0.94
CA LEU A 124 -3.81 -15.82 1.02
C LEU A 124 -3.37 -17.06 0.25
N LEU A 125 -4.26 -18.05 0.07
CA LEU A 125 -3.96 -19.28 -0.64
C LEU A 125 -4.88 -19.48 -1.85
N PRO A 126 -4.39 -20.14 -2.92
CA PRO A 126 -5.25 -20.58 -4.00
C PRO A 126 -6.30 -21.59 -3.49
N PRO A 127 -7.47 -21.71 -4.14
CA PRO A 127 -8.59 -22.49 -3.61
C PRO A 127 -8.32 -23.97 -3.27
N PRO A 128 -7.48 -24.73 -4.01
CA PRO A 128 -7.12 -26.10 -3.63
C PRO A 128 -6.33 -26.15 -2.32
N GLU A 129 -5.26 -25.37 -2.21
CA GLU A 129 -4.37 -25.31 -1.05
C GLU A 129 -5.08 -24.75 0.17
N ALA A 130 -5.93 -23.73 -0.02
CA ALA A 130 -6.78 -23.18 1.03
C ALA A 130 -7.72 -24.23 1.68
N ARG A 131 -8.04 -25.33 0.98
CA ARG A 131 -8.86 -26.42 1.53
C ARG A 131 -8.02 -27.55 2.13
N ALA A 132 -6.77 -27.67 1.70
CA ALA A 132 -5.86 -28.73 2.11
C ALA A 132 -5.02 -28.33 3.32
N PHE A 133 -4.81 -27.04 3.56
CA PHE A 133 -3.98 -26.56 4.67
C PHE A 133 -4.59 -26.87 6.04
N HIS A 134 -3.85 -27.61 6.85
CA HIS A 134 -4.22 -28.05 8.20
C HIS A 134 -3.46 -27.33 9.33
N GLY A 135 -2.51 -26.45 8.99
CA GLY A 135 -1.76 -25.65 9.93
C GLY A 135 -2.56 -24.52 10.60
N GLU A 136 -1.86 -23.75 11.43
CA GLU A 136 -2.45 -22.62 12.15
C GLU A 136 -2.42 -21.35 11.31
N LEU A 137 -3.51 -20.57 11.33
CA LEU A 137 -3.53 -19.21 10.79
C LEU A 137 -3.76 -18.21 11.93
N VAL A 138 -2.74 -17.42 12.23
CA VAL A 138 -2.78 -16.40 13.28
C VAL A 138 -2.87 -15.02 12.63
N VAL A 139 -3.74 -14.16 13.16
CA VAL A 139 -3.85 -12.76 12.72
C VAL A 139 -3.30 -11.88 13.80
N HIS A 140 -2.20 -11.19 13.49
CA HIS A 140 -1.47 -10.33 14.42
C HIS A 140 -2.39 -9.33 15.14
N ASP A 141 -2.13 -9.14 16.43
CA ASP A 141 -2.76 -8.15 17.29
C ASP A 141 -1.66 -7.21 17.79
N ALA A 142 -1.65 -5.98 17.28
CA ALA A 142 -0.64 -4.98 17.62
C ALA A 142 -0.71 -4.52 19.09
N GLU A 143 -1.76 -4.94 19.81
CA GLU A 143 -2.02 -4.63 21.21
C GLU A 143 -1.94 -5.88 22.09
N ASP A 144 -1.42 -7.00 21.58
CA ASP A 144 -1.28 -8.22 22.36
C ASP A 144 -0.38 -7.97 23.59
N PRO A 145 -0.83 -8.26 24.83
CA PRO A 145 0.05 -8.15 26.00
C PRO A 145 1.24 -9.10 25.95
N ASP A 146 1.17 -10.17 25.16
CA ASP A 146 2.20 -11.21 25.09
C ASP A 146 3.28 -10.90 24.03
N LEU A 147 3.26 -9.72 23.38
CA LEU A 147 4.35 -9.33 22.46
C LEU A 147 5.70 -9.25 23.18
N LEU A 148 6.73 -9.78 22.53
CA LEU A 148 8.08 -9.89 23.10
C LEU A 148 8.95 -8.72 22.68
N ALA A 149 9.61 -8.07 23.63
CA ALA A 149 10.60 -7.03 23.36
C ALA A 149 11.84 -7.65 22.70
N VAL A 150 12.24 -7.10 21.55
CA VAL A 150 13.39 -7.58 20.77
C VAL A 150 14.43 -6.50 20.49
N VAL A 151 14.03 -5.23 20.48
CA VAL A 151 14.93 -4.09 20.24
C VAL A 151 14.61 -2.98 21.23
N ASP A 152 15.62 -2.43 21.88
CA ASP A 152 15.49 -1.23 22.70
C ASP A 152 15.87 0.00 21.87
N THR A 153 14.95 0.95 21.76
CA THR A 153 15.20 2.30 21.21
C THR A 153 15.34 3.30 22.36
N VAL A 154 15.68 4.55 22.04
CA VAL A 154 15.83 5.62 23.06
C VAL A 154 14.55 5.81 23.89
N ASP A 155 13.39 5.69 23.25
CA ASP A 155 12.11 6.05 23.86
C ASP A 155 11.23 4.84 24.25
N LYS A 156 11.51 3.65 23.68
CA LYS A 156 10.69 2.44 23.91
C LYS A 156 11.39 1.14 23.51
N ALA A 157 10.89 0.03 24.03
CA ALA A 157 11.17 -1.29 23.49
C ALA A 157 10.21 -1.61 22.33
N VAL A 158 10.75 -2.01 21.18
CA VAL A 158 9.97 -2.57 20.07
C VAL A 158 9.63 -4.01 20.41
N ARG A 159 8.33 -4.31 20.36
CA ARG A 159 7.81 -5.64 20.68
C ARG A 159 7.22 -6.30 19.46
N VAL A 160 7.52 -7.58 19.26
CA VAL A 160 7.06 -8.36 18.10
C VAL A 160 6.31 -9.62 18.52
N HIS A 161 5.59 -10.21 17.58
CA HIS A 161 4.81 -11.42 17.82
C HIS A 161 5.70 -12.62 18.23
N PRO A 162 5.37 -13.37 19.31
CA PRO A 162 6.20 -14.48 19.82
C PRO A 162 6.58 -15.53 18.77
N ALA A 163 5.63 -15.88 17.90
CA ALA A 163 5.84 -16.87 16.83
C ALA A 163 7.05 -16.57 15.92
N LEU A 164 7.49 -15.32 15.81
CA LEU A 164 8.66 -14.94 15.02
C LEU A 164 9.98 -15.48 15.60
N VAL A 165 10.04 -15.69 16.90
CA VAL A 165 11.27 -16.05 17.62
C VAL A 165 11.19 -17.41 18.32
N GLU A 166 9.97 -17.91 18.57
CA GLU A 166 9.75 -19.23 19.21
C GLU A 166 9.71 -20.40 18.21
N SER A 167 9.65 -20.11 16.91
CA SER A 167 9.64 -21.13 15.85
C SER A 167 11.06 -21.62 15.55
N ASP A 168 11.20 -22.87 15.10
CA ASP A 168 12.51 -23.39 14.71
C ASP A 168 12.99 -22.81 13.37
N LEU A 169 12.09 -22.20 12.60
CA LEU A 169 12.34 -21.47 11.36
C LEU A 169 11.28 -20.39 11.16
N THR A 170 11.69 -19.17 10.84
CA THR A 170 10.79 -18.08 10.45
C THR A 170 11.02 -17.69 9.00
N LEU A 171 9.95 -17.64 8.21
CA LEU A 171 9.99 -17.23 6.81
C LEU A 171 9.14 -15.99 6.59
N VAL A 172 9.65 -14.99 5.90
CA VAL A 172 8.87 -13.84 5.42
C VAL A 172 8.56 -14.05 3.95
N VAL A 173 7.28 -14.11 3.57
CA VAL A 173 6.87 -14.28 2.16
C VAL A 173 6.04 -13.07 1.73
N GLY A 174 6.55 -12.33 0.75
CA GLY A 174 5.90 -11.10 0.31
C GLY A 174 6.33 -10.62 -1.06
N ALA A 175 6.09 -9.35 -1.32
CA ALA A 175 6.47 -8.66 -2.54
C ALA A 175 7.10 -7.32 -2.20
N ALA A 176 8.09 -6.91 -2.99
CA ALA A 176 8.82 -5.67 -2.75
C ALA A 176 8.08 -4.44 -3.27
N GLU A 177 6.99 -4.10 -2.59
CA GLU A 177 6.14 -2.97 -2.97
C GLU A 177 6.68 -1.64 -2.44
N THR A 178 7.12 -1.61 -1.18
CA THR A 178 7.75 -0.45 -0.54
C THR A 178 8.72 -0.90 0.55
N VAL A 179 9.47 0.03 1.15
CA VAL A 179 10.27 -0.23 2.36
C VAL A 179 9.44 -0.58 3.60
N LEU A 180 8.13 -0.32 3.59
CA LEU A 180 7.19 -0.66 4.67
C LEU A 180 6.33 -1.90 4.40
N HIS A 181 6.33 -2.42 3.17
CA HIS A 181 5.52 -3.57 2.76
C HIS A 181 6.38 -4.56 2.00
N GLY A 182 6.62 -5.72 2.59
CA GLY A 182 7.56 -6.77 2.20
C GLY A 182 8.84 -6.76 3.03
N GLY A 183 9.57 -7.88 2.99
CA GLY A 183 10.88 -8.01 3.65
C GLY A 183 10.84 -7.67 5.14
N PRO A 184 11.78 -6.86 5.66
CA PRO A 184 11.78 -6.42 7.06
C PRO A 184 10.51 -5.67 7.47
N GLY A 185 9.85 -4.98 6.52
CA GLY A 185 8.59 -4.28 6.76
C GLY A 185 7.46 -5.22 7.21
N ALA A 186 7.48 -6.48 6.77
CA ALA A 186 6.53 -7.49 7.24
C ALA A 186 6.76 -7.90 8.71
N LEU A 187 8.01 -7.86 9.18
CA LEU A 187 8.34 -8.08 10.60
C LEU A 187 7.85 -6.90 11.45
N LEU A 188 8.05 -5.67 10.97
CA LEU A 188 7.46 -4.48 11.60
C LEU A 188 5.93 -4.52 11.60
N ALA A 189 5.29 -5.04 10.53
CA ALA A 189 3.85 -5.25 10.46
C ALA A 189 3.32 -6.26 11.50
N ALA A 190 4.23 -7.05 12.12
CA ALA A 190 3.98 -7.94 13.25
C ALA A 190 4.49 -7.37 14.59
N ALA A 191 4.76 -6.07 14.66
CA ALA A 191 5.17 -5.35 15.88
C ALA A 191 4.00 -4.65 16.58
N ASP A 192 4.28 -4.03 17.73
CA ASP A 192 3.33 -3.27 18.52
C ASP A 192 2.81 -2.00 17.82
N ALA A 193 1.64 -1.53 18.27
CA ALA A 193 0.95 -0.42 17.64
C ALA A 193 1.73 0.91 17.68
N ALA A 194 2.55 1.14 18.71
CA ALA A 194 3.33 2.36 18.83
C ALA A 194 4.49 2.37 17.83
N THR A 195 5.17 1.24 17.63
CA THR A 195 6.19 1.04 16.59
C THR A 195 5.60 1.30 15.19
N LEU A 196 4.45 0.72 14.89
CA LEU A 196 3.76 0.91 13.60
C LEU A 196 3.35 2.36 13.33
N ARG A 197 2.94 3.08 14.38
CA ARG A 197 2.59 4.50 14.25
C ARG A 197 3.80 5.37 13.95
N GLU A 198 4.95 5.07 14.54
CA GLU A 198 6.19 5.82 14.32
C GLU A 198 6.68 5.68 12.87
N VAL A 199 6.77 4.45 12.37
CA VAL A 199 7.31 4.19 11.02
C VAL A 199 6.40 4.68 9.89
N ALA A 200 5.18 5.10 10.20
CA ALA A 200 4.22 5.62 9.22
C ALA A 200 4.69 6.92 8.55
N GLU A 201 5.59 7.68 9.19
CA GLU A 201 6.06 9.01 8.78
C GLU A 201 7.16 9.01 7.71
N ILE A 202 7.68 7.84 7.32
CA ILE A 202 8.81 7.72 6.37
C ILE A 202 8.62 8.56 5.10
N ASP A 203 9.64 9.31 4.71
CA ASP A 203 9.51 10.31 3.66
C ASP A 203 9.32 9.72 2.24
N ALA A 204 10.14 8.73 1.88
CA ALA A 204 10.13 8.08 0.57
C ALA A 204 9.96 6.57 0.74
N LEU A 205 8.98 5.99 0.06
CA LEU A 205 8.63 4.57 0.20
C LEU A 205 9.52 3.63 -0.62
N LEU A 206 10.43 4.17 -1.43
CA LEU A 206 11.29 3.42 -2.34
C LEU A 206 12.78 3.57 -2.03
N GLU A 207 13.12 4.38 -1.02
CA GLU A 207 14.49 4.66 -0.63
C GLU A 207 14.76 4.01 0.73
N ALA A 208 15.45 2.87 0.69
CA ALA A 208 15.82 2.12 1.89
C ALA A 208 17.03 2.73 2.61
N GLY A 209 17.86 3.51 1.93
CA GLY A 209 19.11 4.04 2.51
C GLY A 209 18.87 5.28 3.36
N GLY A 210 19.32 5.26 4.62
CA GLY A 210 19.47 6.45 5.47
C GLY A 210 18.19 6.95 6.12
N THR A 211 17.15 6.12 6.23
CA THR A 211 15.93 6.45 6.97
C THR A 211 15.87 5.70 8.31
N PRO A 212 15.54 6.37 9.43
CA PRO A 212 15.45 5.72 10.74
C PRO A 212 14.46 4.55 10.77
N GLU A 213 13.38 4.62 9.99
CA GLU A 213 12.35 3.59 9.94
C GLU A 213 12.87 2.30 9.28
N TRP A 214 13.75 2.42 8.26
CA TRP A 214 14.39 1.25 7.66
C TRP A 214 15.46 0.67 8.58
N GLU A 215 16.25 1.53 9.24
CA GLU A 215 17.24 1.09 10.25
C GLU A 215 16.56 0.33 11.39
N LEU A 216 15.39 0.78 11.84
CA LEU A 216 14.59 0.07 12.83
C LEU A 216 14.11 -1.29 12.31
N ALA A 217 13.69 -1.36 11.04
CA ALA A 217 13.28 -2.61 10.43
C ALA A 217 14.43 -3.63 10.35
N LEU A 218 15.64 -3.16 10.03
CA LEU A 218 16.86 -3.96 10.04
C LEU A 218 17.23 -4.42 11.46
N ALA A 219 17.14 -3.54 12.45
CA ALA A 219 17.41 -3.91 13.85
C ALA A 219 16.45 -5.02 14.35
N VAL A 220 15.17 -4.95 13.95
CA VAL A 220 14.20 -6.01 14.25
C VAL A 220 14.52 -7.30 13.50
N GLU A 221 14.92 -7.22 12.23
CA GLU A 221 15.38 -8.39 11.47
C GLU A 221 16.57 -9.08 12.15
N ASP A 222 17.60 -8.31 12.53
CA ASP A 222 18.80 -8.82 13.18
C ASP A 222 18.44 -9.48 14.53
N ALA A 223 17.61 -8.82 15.35
CA ALA A 223 17.17 -9.37 16.63
C ALA A 223 16.36 -10.68 16.49
N VAL A 224 15.53 -10.80 15.45
CA VAL A 224 14.81 -12.06 15.16
C VAL A 224 15.78 -13.13 14.66
N ALA A 225 16.74 -12.78 13.79
CA ALA A 225 17.71 -13.70 13.23
C ALA A 225 18.71 -14.25 14.26
N GLU A 226 18.98 -13.52 15.35
CA GLU A 226 19.76 -14.01 16.49
C GLU A 226 19.04 -15.11 17.29
N LEU A 227 17.71 -15.13 17.26
CA LEU A 227 16.86 -16.03 18.05
C LEU A 227 16.40 -17.27 17.27
N ALA A 228 16.13 -17.12 15.97
CA ALA A 228 15.70 -18.21 15.10
C ALA A 228 16.23 -18.03 13.67
N PRO A 229 16.48 -19.12 12.91
CA PRO A 229 16.76 -19.03 11.49
C PRO A 229 15.69 -18.23 10.75
N LEU A 230 16.11 -17.22 9.98
CA LEU A 230 15.22 -16.27 9.31
C LEU A 230 15.49 -16.24 7.81
N VAL A 231 14.46 -16.52 7.02
CA VAL A 231 14.53 -16.55 5.55
C VAL A 231 13.46 -15.64 4.95
N GLY A 232 13.84 -14.75 4.04
CA GLY A 232 12.91 -13.94 3.26
C GLY A 232 12.69 -14.50 1.86
N VAL A 233 11.48 -14.30 1.33
CA VAL A 233 11.12 -14.47 -0.08
C VAL A 233 10.39 -13.21 -0.53
N SER A 234 10.98 -12.53 -1.52
CA SER A 234 10.44 -11.28 -2.05
C SER A 234 10.21 -11.38 -3.55
N LEU A 235 8.96 -11.22 -3.96
CA LEU A 235 8.57 -11.16 -5.36
C LEU A 235 8.81 -9.77 -5.96
N VAL A 236 9.14 -9.74 -7.26
CA VAL A 236 9.09 -8.55 -8.10
C VAL A 236 7.78 -8.55 -8.89
N LEU A 237 6.82 -7.73 -8.45
CA LEU A 237 5.52 -7.61 -9.10
C LEU A 237 5.52 -6.53 -10.17
N ASP A 238 4.75 -6.79 -11.23
CA ASP A 238 4.34 -5.78 -12.21
C ASP A 238 3.27 -4.85 -11.62
N LEU A 239 2.77 -3.90 -12.40
CA LEU A 239 1.57 -3.13 -12.08
C LEU A 239 0.29 -3.92 -12.43
N PRO A 240 -0.81 -3.74 -11.68
CA PRO A 240 -2.12 -4.30 -12.05
C PRO A 240 -2.59 -3.78 -13.41
N ARG A 241 -2.78 -4.67 -14.38
CA ARG A 241 -3.19 -4.28 -15.74
C ARG A 241 -4.62 -4.68 -16.02
N LEU A 242 -5.33 -3.83 -16.76
CA LEU A 242 -6.69 -4.12 -17.17
C LEU A 242 -6.70 -5.21 -18.25
N THR A 243 -7.71 -6.05 -18.23
CA THR A 243 -7.94 -7.11 -19.22
C THR A 243 -9.24 -6.87 -20.01
N GLY A 244 -9.47 -7.67 -21.04
CA GLY A 244 -10.68 -7.57 -21.87
C GLY A 244 -10.72 -6.29 -22.70
N THR A 245 -11.85 -5.58 -22.66
CA THR A 245 -12.14 -4.40 -23.51
C THR A 245 -11.29 -3.17 -23.22
N TYR A 246 -10.70 -3.08 -22.02
CA TYR A 246 -9.85 -1.97 -21.60
C TYR A 246 -8.37 -2.36 -21.47
N ARG A 247 -7.96 -3.48 -22.08
CA ARG A 247 -6.55 -3.91 -22.12
C ARG A 247 -5.65 -2.80 -22.67
N GLY A 248 -4.53 -2.54 -22.02
CA GLY A 248 -3.58 -1.50 -22.42
C GLY A 248 -3.95 -0.10 -21.93
N TYR A 249 -5.01 0.06 -21.12
CA TYR A 249 -5.23 1.30 -20.39
C TYR A 249 -4.58 1.23 -19.00
N PRO A 250 -3.80 2.25 -18.56
CA PRO A 250 -3.53 3.53 -19.23
C PRO A 250 -2.19 3.62 -20.01
N GLU A 251 -1.54 2.50 -20.30
CA GLU A 251 -0.18 2.45 -20.88
C GLU A 251 -0.12 2.80 -22.37
N GLU A 252 -1.13 2.36 -23.14
CA GLU A 252 -1.18 2.46 -24.58
C GLU A 252 -1.91 3.76 -25.01
N PRO A 253 -1.25 4.67 -25.74
CA PRO A 253 -1.86 5.92 -26.17
C PRO A 253 -3.16 5.74 -26.97
N GLU A 254 -3.22 4.71 -27.82
CA GLU A 254 -4.39 4.37 -28.61
C GLU A 254 -5.59 3.99 -27.73
N MET A 255 -5.35 3.25 -26.65
CA MET A 255 -6.40 2.88 -25.71
C MET A 255 -6.87 4.08 -24.89
N VAL A 256 -5.94 4.94 -24.47
CA VAL A 256 -6.27 6.21 -23.79
C VAL A 256 -7.17 7.08 -24.68
N GLU A 257 -6.86 7.18 -25.97
CA GLU A 257 -7.69 7.91 -26.94
C GLU A 257 -9.06 7.27 -27.13
N ARG A 258 -9.14 5.94 -27.23
CA ARG A 258 -10.39 5.18 -27.33
C ARG A 258 -11.29 5.44 -26.12
N VAL A 259 -10.75 5.35 -24.90
CA VAL A 259 -11.50 5.63 -23.65
C VAL A 259 -11.96 7.09 -23.61
N THR A 260 -11.13 8.02 -24.09
CA THR A 260 -11.46 9.45 -24.15
C THR A 260 -12.66 9.73 -25.05
N ARG A 261 -12.70 9.11 -26.24
CA ARG A 261 -13.75 9.29 -27.25
C ARG A 261 -15.01 8.46 -26.96
N SER A 262 -14.93 7.46 -26.10
CA SER A 262 -16.03 6.54 -25.83
C SER A 262 -17.24 7.22 -25.16
N PRO A 263 -18.47 7.05 -25.70
CA PRO A 263 -19.70 7.54 -25.06
C PRO A 263 -20.07 6.74 -23.80
N VAL A 264 -19.49 5.54 -23.62
CA VAL A 264 -19.72 4.67 -22.46
C VAL A 264 -19.41 5.38 -21.15
N ARG A 265 -18.47 6.34 -21.14
CA ARG A 265 -18.16 7.18 -19.98
C ARG A 265 -19.41 7.91 -19.44
N ALA A 266 -20.20 8.50 -20.33
CA ALA A 266 -21.38 9.28 -19.94
C ALA A 266 -22.45 8.38 -19.34
N LEU A 267 -22.68 7.22 -19.98
CA LEU A 267 -23.59 6.18 -19.48
C LEU A 267 -23.14 5.65 -18.11
N HIS A 268 -21.85 5.27 -17.99
CA HIS A 268 -21.28 4.81 -16.73
C HIS A 268 -21.41 5.87 -15.62
N SER A 269 -21.12 7.14 -15.92
CA SER A 269 -21.19 8.23 -14.96
C SER A 269 -22.60 8.49 -14.43
N ALA A 270 -23.64 8.20 -15.22
CA ALA A 270 -25.04 8.33 -14.83
C ALA A 270 -25.51 7.24 -13.85
N LEU A 271 -24.82 6.09 -13.80
CA LEU A 271 -25.18 5.00 -12.90
C LEU A 271 -25.04 5.40 -11.42
N PRO A 272 -25.83 4.80 -10.50
CA PRO A 272 -25.63 4.95 -9.07
C PRO A 272 -24.22 4.52 -8.63
N ASP A 273 -23.69 5.17 -7.59
CA ASP A 273 -22.34 4.92 -7.10
C ASP A 273 -22.03 3.46 -6.74
N PRO A 274 -22.93 2.73 -6.03
CA PRO A 274 -22.69 1.32 -5.70
C PRO A 274 -22.59 0.45 -6.96
N LEU A 275 -23.34 0.77 -8.01
CA LEU A 275 -23.31 0.02 -9.26
C LEU A 275 -22.02 0.29 -10.04
N ARG A 276 -21.57 1.56 -10.13
CA ARG A 276 -20.27 1.90 -10.74
C ARG A 276 -19.13 1.14 -10.09
N ARG A 277 -19.08 1.13 -8.74
CA ARG A 277 -18.05 0.38 -8.01
C ARG A 277 -18.10 -1.11 -8.28
N ARG A 278 -19.28 -1.73 -8.24
CA ARG A 278 -19.44 -3.16 -8.59
C ARG A 278 -18.95 -3.49 -10.00
N LEU A 279 -19.16 -2.59 -10.97
CA LEU A 279 -18.65 -2.78 -12.33
C LEU A 279 -17.13 -2.67 -12.38
N LEU A 280 -16.54 -1.68 -11.70
CA LEU A 280 -15.09 -1.52 -11.60
C LEU A 280 -14.42 -2.67 -10.83
N ASP A 281 -15.06 -3.20 -9.79
CA ASP A 281 -14.57 -4.37 -9.04
C ASP A 281 -14.54 -5.63 -9.92
N ARG A 282 -15.56 -5.81 -10.76
CA ARG A 282 -15.65 -6.91 -11.73
C ARG A 282 -14.75 -6.72 -12.95
N GLN A 283 -14.20 -5.52 -13.16
CA GLN A 283 -13.27 -5.30 -14.24
C GLN A 283 -12.04 -6.20 -14.02
N GLY A 284 -11.84 -7.10 -14.98
CA GLY A 284 -10.76 -8.07 -14.93
C GLY A 284 -9.42 -7.34 -14.89
N ARG A 285 -8.61 -7.69 -13.88
CA ARG A 285 -7.25 -7.21 -13.69
C ARG A 285 -6.33 -8.40 -13.53
N ASN A 286 -5.14 -8.34 -14.12
CA ASN A 286 -4.07 -9.31 -13.90
C ASN A 286 -2.87 -8.63 -13.25
N LEU A 287 -2.15 -9.39 -12.44
CA LEU A 287 -0.89 -9.01 -11.82
C LEU A 287 0.09 -10.16 -12.07
N SER A 288 1.26 -9.86 -12.58
CA SER A 288 2.29 -10.86 -12.90
C SER A 288 3.50 -10.63 -12.01
N ALA A 289 4.23 -11.71 -11.71
CA ALA A 289 5.57 -11.61 -11.13
C ALA A 289 6.62 -11.78 -12.24
N THR A 290 7.73 -11.08 -12.10
CA THR A 290 8.86 -11.12 -13.05
C THR A 290 10.10 -11.80 -12.46
N ALA A 291 10.19 -11.89 -11.14
CA ALA A 291 11.25 -12.59 -10.42
C ALA A 291 10.81 -12.89 -8.97
N ALA A 292 11.52 -13.80 -8.33
CA ALA A 292 11.48 -14.07 -6.91
C ALA A 292 12.91 -14.16 -6.39
N TYR A 293 13.18 -13.56 -5.22
CA TYR A 293 14.49 -13.60 -4.57
C TYR A 293 14.35 -14.12 -3.15
N SER A 294 15.40 -14.76 -2.64
CA SER A 294 15.47 -15.23 -1.25
C SER A 294 16.82 -14.91 -0.62
N GLY A 295 16.93 -15.08 0.69
CA GLY A 295 18.06 -14.70 1.55
C GLY A 295 17.55 -14.04 2.83
N PRO A 296 18.37 -13.29 3.57
CA PRO A 296 17.87 -12.40 4.63
C PRO A 296 16.75 -11.51 4.08
N PRO A 297 15.64 -11.28 4.83
CA PRO A 297 14.50 -10.51 4.33
C PRO A 297 14.90 -9.15 3.76
N SER A 298 15.83 -8.44 4.40
CA SER A 298 16.40 -7.17 3.94
C SER A 298 17.07 -7.27 2.57
N VAL A 299 17.93 -8.28 2.37
CA VAL A 299 18.70 -8.49 1.13
C VAL A 299 17.78 -8.87 -0.03
N ALA A 300 16.91 -9.86 0.18
CA ALA A 300 15.97 -10.31 -0.84
C ALA A 300 15.00 -9.19 -1.23
N HIS A 301 14.53 -8.43 -0.26
CA HIS A 301 13.62 -7.31 -0.48
C HIS A 301 14.28 -6.13 -1.17
N ALA A 302 15.51 -5.75 -0.78
CA ALA A 302 16.22 -4.65 -1.41
C ALA A 302 16.49 -4.92 -2.90
N GLU A 303 16.95 -6.13 -3.26
CA GLU A 303 17.14 -6.51 -4.66
C GLU A 303 15.81 -6.50 -5.42
N ALA A 304 14.77 -7.11 -4.84
CA ALA A 304 13.44 -7.13 -5.44
C ALA A 304 12.87 -5.71 -5.63
N LEU A 305 13.06 -4.81 -4.67
CA LEU A 305 12.57 -3.43 -4.73
C LEU A 305 13.30 -2.64 -5.82
N LEU A 306 14.63 -2.78 -5.92
CA LEU A 306 15.42 -2.13 -6.96
C LEU A 306 14.99 -2.58 -8.37
N ARG A 307 14.82 -3.89 -8.57
CA ARG A 307 14.33 -4.46 -9.84
C ARG A 307 12.90 -4.03 -10.14
N GLY A 308 12.05 -4.02 -9.12
CA GLY A 308 10.67 -3.53 -9.21
C GLY A 308 10.63 -2.07 -9.64
N VAL A 309 11.37 -1.18 -8.98
CA VAL A 309 11.43 0.25 -9.34
C VAL A 309 11.92 0.44 -10.77
N ALA A 310 12.94 -0.32 -11.22
CA ALA A 310 13.40 -0.27 -12.60
C ALA A 310 12.33 -0.75 -13.60
N LEU A 311 11.54 -1.77 -13.23
CA LEU A 311 10.49 -2.34 -14.06
C LEU A 311 9.27 -1.44 -14.20
N ARG A 312 8.74 -0.93 -13.08
CA ARG A 312 7.46 -0.19 -13.01
C ARG A 312 7.62 1.32 -12.89
N GLY A 313 8.84 1.85 -12.95
CA GLY A 313 9.12 3.28 -12.85
C GLY A 313 8.54 4.12 -13.99
N ALA A 314 7.83 5.19 -13.63
CA ALA A 314 7.39 6.25 -14.53
C ALA A 314 8.30 7.47 -14.36
N ARG A 315 8.88 7.95 -15.47
CA ARG A 315 9.88 9.03 -15.45
C ARG A 315 9.24 10.40 -15.52
N LEU A 316 9.81 11.33 -14.76
CA LEU A 316 9.52 12.75 -14.80
C LEU A 316 10.86 13.52 -14.79
N ASP A 317 11.26 14.07 -15.92
CA ASP A 317 12.61 14.65 -16.11
C ASP A 317 12.94 15.79 -15.12
N GLU A 318 11.94 16.53 -14.66
CA GLU A 318 12.12 17.58 -13.66
C GLU A 318 10.82 17.79 -12.87
N PRO A 319 10.89 18.23 -11.60
CA PRO A 319 9.71 18.56 -10.81
C PRO A 319 8.78 19.56 -11.52
N VAL A 320 7.48 19.32 -11.43
CA VAL A 320 6.43 20.16 -12.03
C VAL A 320 5.93 21.23 -11.07
N ASP A 321 5.35 22.31 -11.57
CA ASP A 321 4.73 23.34 -10.73
C ASP A 321 3.43 22.83 -10.10
N ALA A 322 2.72 21.96 -10.84
CA ALA A 322 1.54 21.28 -10.34
C ALA A 322 1.41 19.84 -10.82
N LEU A 323 0.91 18.94 -9.97
CA LEU A 323 0.69 17.53 -10.30
C LEU A 323 -0.79 17.15 -10.11
N VAL A 324 -1.39 16.59 -11.15
CA VAL A 324 -2.76 16.08 -11.16
C VAL A 324 -2.74 14.56 -10.96
N LEU A 325 -3.47 14.07 -9.96
CA LEU A 325 -3.60 12.63 -9.72
C LEU A 325 -5.06 12.20 -9.44
N GLY A 326 -5.44 11.09 -10.03
CA GLY A 326 -6.70 10.41 -9.77
C GLY A 326 -6.66 9.60 -8.48
N ILE A 327 -7.78 9.57 -7.75
CA ILE A 327 -7.96 8.67 -6.60
C ILE A 327 -8.96 7.58 -7.01
N PRO A 328 -8.63 6.27 -6.85
CA PRO A 328 -9.47 5.15 -7.21
C PRO A 328 -10.78 5.08 -6.42
N TRP A 329 -11.62 4.10 -6.73
CA TRP A 329 -12.82 3.78 -5.96
C TRP A 329 -12.56 2.84 -4.77
N VAL A 330 -11.36 2.26 -4.70
CA VAL A 330 -10.91 1.23 -3.74
C VAL A 330 -9.71 1.75 -2.95
N GLY A 331 -9.67 1.49 -1.65
CA GLY A 331 -8.54 1.82 -0.78
C GLY A 331 -7.76 0.59 -0.31
N ALA A 332 -6.54 0.80 0.19
CA ALA A 332 -5.66 -0.26 0.67
C ALA A 332 -6.19 -0.95 1.94
N GLN A 333 -6.64 -0.16 2.93
CA GLN A 333 -7.04 -0.68 4.25
C GLN A 333 -8.43 -1.33 4.28
N VAL A 334 -9.38 -0.77 3.53
CA VAL A 334 -10.78 -1.24 3.51
C VAL A 334 -11.32 -1.28 2.07
N PRO A 335 -10.88 -2.27 1.26
CA PRO A 335 -11.08 -2.23 -0.19
C PRO A 335 -12.54 -2.36 -0.64
N ARG A 336 -13.43 -2.93 0.19
CA ARG A 336 -14.85 -3.14 -0.16
C ARG A 336 -15.75 -1.96 0.19
N GLU A 337 -15.20 -0.86 0.67
CA GLU A 337 -15.98 0.27 1.18
C GLU A 337 -15.66 1.58 0.46
N ALA A 338 -16.48 2.60 0.74
CA ALA A 338 -16.18 3.94 0.25
C ALA A 338 -14.89 4.48 0.87
N ILE A 339 -14.07 5.10 0.02
CA ILE A 339 -12.92 5.87 0.48
C ILE A 339 -13.44 7.12 1.19
N ASN A 340 -13.11 7.24 2.48
CA ASN A 340 -13.37 8.42 3.28
C ASN A 340 -12.32 9.53 3.00
N PRO A 341 -12.52 10.76 3.47
CA PRO A 341 -11.60 11.87 3.18
C PRO A 341 -10.15 11.64 3.62
N VAL A 342 -9.92 11.01 4.79
CA VAL A 342 -8.57 10.75 5.31
C VAL A 342 -7.87 9.68 4.46
N SER A 343 -8.56 8.57 4.16
CA SER A 343 -8.01 7.54 3.27
C SER A 343 -7.75 8.06 1.85
N ALA A 344 -8.57 9.01 1.35
CA ALA A 344 -8.31 9.66 0.07
C ALA A 344 -7.01 10.48 0.10
N ALA A 345 -6.76 11.21 1.19
CA ALA A 345 -5.50 11.92 1.41
C ALA A 345 -4.32 10.94 1.53
N ALA A 346 -4.48 9.85 2.30
CA ALA A 346 -3.45 8.83 2.47
C ALA A 346 -3.06 8.14 1.16
N ILE A 347 -4.01 7.81 0.29
CA ILE A 347 -3.72 7.23 -1.03
C ILE A 347 -2.95 8.23 -1.92
N ALA A 348 -3.37 9.49 -1.90
CA ALA A 348 -2.77 10.52 -2.72
C ALA A 348 -1.38 10.96 -2.23
N LEU A 349 -1.34 11.49 -1.01
CA LEU A 349 -0.17 12.13 -0.41
C LEU A 349 0.69 11.11 0.32
N GLY A 350 0.06 10.17 1.02
CA GLY A 350 0.71 9.15 1.84
C GLY A 350 1.20 7.91 1.07
N LEU A 351 0.78 7.71 -0.17
CA LEU A 351 1.21 6.60 -1.01
C LEU A 351 1.72 7.11 -2.36
N ALA A 352 0.87 7.69 -3.20
CA ALA A 352 1.25 8.02 -4.57
C ALA A 352 2.43 9.01 -4.68
N LEU A 353 2.48 10.06 -3.85
CA LEU A 353 3.61 11.01 -3.83
C LEU A 353 4.85 10.48 -3.07
N ARG A 354 4.69 9.42 -2.27
CA ARG A 354 5.77 8.77 -1.53
C ARG A 354 6.38 7.60 -2.29
N LEU A 355 5.66 7.02 -3.26
CA LEU A 355 6.19 6.13 -4.29
C LEU A 355 7.06 6.91 -5.27
N ARG A 356 8.17 7.46 -4.78
CA ARG A 356 9.13 8.25 -5.55
C ARG A 356 10.56 7.86 -5.22
N ARG A 357 11.46 8.20 -6.12
CA ARG A 357 12.91 8.12 -5.94
C ARG A 357 13.56 9.41 -6.44
N ASP A 358 14.70 9.75 -5.85
CA ASP A 358 15.62 10.84 -6.20
C ASP A 358 15.09 12.23 -5.80
N ALA A 359 13.96 12.68 -6.33
CA ALA A 359 13.39 13.99 -6.01
C ALA A 359 11.87 13.98 -5.81
N PHE A 360 11.35 15.00 -5.10
CA PHE A 360 9.91 15.21 -4.96
C PHE A 360 9.32 15.68 -6.31
N PRO A 361 8.21 15.09 -6.80
CA PRO A 361 7.71 15.34 -8.15
C PRO A 361 7.15 16.75 -8.38
N VAL A 362 6.94 17.52 -7.31
CA VAL A 362 6.38 18.88 -7.37
C VAL A 362 7.40 19.87 -6.81
N ARG A 363 7.55 21.05 -7.44
CA ARG A 363 8.43 22.09 -6.92
C ARG A 363 8.00 22.54 -5.51
N PRO A 364 8.93 22.97 -4.64
CA PRO A 364 8.59 23.50 -3.32
C PRO A 364 7.55 24.62 -3.42
N GLY A 365 6.49 24.57 -2.60
CA GLY A 365 5.37 25.52 -2.67
C GLY A 365 4.40 25.28 -3.83
N GLY A 366 4.63 24.26 -4.66
CA GLY A 366 3.78 23.91 -5.79
C GLY A 366 2.42 23.33 -5.39
N THR A 367 1.63 22.97 -6.40
CA THR A 367 0.23 22.56 -6.22
C THR A 367 -0.01 21.09 -6.56
N VAL A 368 -0.72 20.37 -5.69
CA VAL A 368 -1.26 19.05 -6.04
C VAL A 368 -2.77 19.13 -6.25
N VAL A 369 -3.23 18.61 -7.38
CA VAL A 369 -4.65 18.53 -7.73
C VAL A 369 -5.15 17.09 -7.59
N LEU A 370 -5.91 16.86 -6.53
CA LEU A 370 -6.56 15.58 -6.24
C LEU A 370 -7.88 15.48 -6.98
N VAL A 371 -8.01 14.51 -7.88
CA VAL A 371 -9.23 14.31 -8.67
C VAL A 371 -10.13 13.31 -7.96
N HIS A 372 -11.05 13.80 -7.11
CA HIS A 372 -11.91 12.94 -6.28
C HIS A 372 -13.17 13.68 -5.78
N PRO A 373 -14.34 13.01 -5.64
CA PRO A 373 -15.54 13.64 -5.09
C PRO A 373 -15.45 13.97 -3.59
N LEU A 374 -14.50 13.39 -2.86
CA LEU A 374 -14.22 13.60 -1.43
C LEU A 374 -15.50 13.72 -0.58
N ARG A 375 -16.34 12.67 -0.61
CA ARG A 375 -17.55 12.63 0.20
C ARG A 375 -17.19 12.28 1.64
N ARG A 376 -17.77 12.97 2.61
CA ARG A 376 -17.67 12.62 4.03
C ARG A 376 -18.56 11.43 4.34
N SER A 377 -18.12 10.24 3.93
CA SER A 377 -18.79 8.96 4.17
C SER A 377 -17.84 8.03 4.91
N PHE A 378 -18.25 7.61 6.09
CA PHE A 378 -17.56 6.64 6.92
C PHE A 378 -18.51 5.47 7.18
N ALA A 379 -18.11 4.24 6.88
CA ALA A 379 -18.92 3.08 7.23
C ALA A 379 -18.97 2.91 8.76
N HIS A 380 -20.18 2.76 9.31
CA HIS A 380 -20.44 2.95 10.75
C HIS A 380 -19.63 2.07 11.71
N ALA A 381 -19.24 0.85 11.32
CA ALA A 381 -18.50 -0.05 12.21
C ALA A 381 -16.99 -0.09 11.88
N THR A 382 -16.67 -0.33 10.62
CA THR A 382 -15.31 -0.57 10.13
C THR A 382 -14.44 0.68 10.06
N GLN A 383 -15.06 1.84 9.79
CA GLN A 383 -14.36 3.13 9.68
C GLN A 383 -14.67 4.07 10.86
N ALA A 384 -15.16 3.53 11.98
CA ALA A 384 -15.41 4.34 13.18
C ALA A 384 -14.15 5.07 13.69
N PRO A 385 -12.94 4.46 13.68
CA PRO A 385 -11.70 5.18 13.98
C PRO A 385 -11.45 6.38 13.06
N TYR A 386 -11.62 6.22 11.74
CA TYR A 386 -11.47 7.32 10.78
C TYR A 386 -12.47 8.45 11.03
N ALA A 387 -13.72 8.11 11.38
CA ALA A 387 -14.73 9.11 11.71
C ALA A 387 -14.34 9.93 12.95
N ARG A 388 -13.78 9.28 13.98
CA ARG A 388 -13.31 9.93 15.20
C ARG A 388 -12.09 10.82 14.96
N MET A 389 -11.07 10.31 14.27
CA MET A 389 -9.90 11.10 13.91
C MET A 389 -10.27 12.31 13.03
N PHE A 390 -11.19 12.13 12.08
CA PHE A 390 -11.70 13.25 11.28
C PHE A 390 -12.47 14.28 12.13
N GLN A 391 -13.20 13.84 13.16
CA GLN A 391 -13.79 14.77 14.13
C GLN A 391 -12.73 15.49 14.95
N ALA A 392 -11.64 14.83 15.36
CA ALA A 392 -10.53 15.47 16.04
C ALA A 392 -9.89 16.56 15.16
N LEU A 393 -9.56 16.26 13.90
CA LEU A 393 -9.05 17.24 12.93
C LEU A 393 -9.99 18.45 12.75
N ARG A 394 -11.30 18.23 12.83
CA ARG A 394 -12.27 19.32 12.67
C ARG A 394 -12.31 20.29 13.84
N HIS A 395 -12.05 19.80 15.06
CA HIS A 395 -12.14 20.62 16.28
C HIS A 395 -10.77 21.08 16.78
N ALA A 396 -9.70 20.40 16.37
CA ALA A 396 -8.33 20.76 16.72
C ALA A 396 -8.00 22.17 16.24
N ARG A 397 -7.57 23.01 17.17
CA ARG A 397 -7.13 24.40 16.95
C ARG A 397 -5.61 24.51 16.94
N SER A 398 -4.90 23.48 17.39
CA SER A 398 -3.45 23.39 17.36
C SER A 398 -2.98 21.95 17.12
N PRO A 399 -1.72 21.74 16.69
CA PRO A 399 -1.14 20.40 16.55
C PRO A 399 -1.15 19.60 17.85
N GLU A 400 -0.97 20.26 19.00
CA GLU A 400 -0.95 19.61 20.32
C GLU A 400 -2.31 19.00 20.67
N GLU A 401 -3.42 19.65 20.31
CA GLU A 401 -4.77 19.09 20.50
C GLU A 401 -4.96 17.80 19.67
N LEU A 402 -4.30 17.69 18.50
CA LEU A 402 -4.36 16.47 17.68
C LEU A 402 -3.52 15.34 18.28
N VAL A 403 -2.34 15.65 18.83
CA VAL A 403 -1.50 14.69 19.55
C VAL A 403 -2.24 14.14 20.77
N GLU A 404 -2.96 15.00 21.51
CA GLU A 404 -3.75 14.55 22.65
C GLU A 404 -4.94 13.66 22.22
N ALA A 405 -5.60 14.00 21.10
CA ALA A 405 -6.64 13.16 20.53
C ALA A 405 -6.10 11.79 20.07
N GLU A 406 -4.87 11.73 19.58
CA GLU A 406 -4.18 10.49 19.23
C GLU A 406 -3.94 9.62 20.46
N ARG A 407 -3.35 10.19 21.53
CA ARG A 407 -3.13 9.48 22.82
C ARG A 407 -4.42 8.96 23.43
N ALA A 408 -5.48 9.78 23.42
CA ALA A 408 -6.80 9.38 23.90
C ALA A 408 -7.42 8.26 23.04
N SER A 409 -7.13 8.24 21.73
CA SER A 409 -7.60 7.17 20.84
C SER A 409 -6.85 5.86 21.07
N ALA A 410 -5.54 5.92 21.36
CA ALA A 410 -4.71 4.76 21.64
C ALA A 410 -5.21 3.96 22.85
N THR A 411 -5.81 4.63 23.84
CA THR A 411 -6.28 4.00 25.08
C THR A 411 -7.79 3.78 25.14
N ASP A 412 -8.54 4.04 24.05
CA ASP A 412 -9.99 3.82 24.03
C ASP A 412 -10.32 2.31 23.98
N GLU A 413 -10.67 1.76 25.15
CA GLU A 413 -11.02 0.35 25.33
C GLU A 413 -12.11 -0.16 24.37
N ARG A 414 -13.08 0.67 24.00
CA ARG A 414 -14.15 0.27 23.07
C ARG A 414 -13.62 0.17 21.64
N ALA A 415 -12.75 1.09 21.24
CA ALA A 415 -12.09 1.03 19.94
C ALA A 415 -11.14 -0.16 19.85
N LEU A 416 -10.33 -0.39 20.89
CA LEU A 416 -9.44 -1.54 20.99
C LEU A 416 -10.21 -2.86 20.96
N SER A 417 -11.30 -2.98 21.73
CA SER A 417 -12.18 -4.16 21.67
C SER A 417 -12.78 -4.39 20.28
N ALA A 418 -13.14 -3.31 19.57
CA ALA A 418 -13.64 -3.41 18.19
C ALA A 418 -12.55 -3.84 17.19
N TYR A 419 -11.31 -3.36 17.36
CA TYR A 419 -10.15 -3.80 16.60
C TYR A 419 -9.85 -5.28 16.83
N ARG A 420 -9.69 -5.70 18.09
CA ARG A 420 -9.39 -7.09 18.45
C ARG A 420 -10.46 -8.07 17.97
N ALA A 421 -11.73 -7.65 17.98
CA ALA A 421 -12.83 -8.44 17.45
C ALA A 421 -12.97 -8.40 15.90
N GLY A 422 -12.06 -7.74 15.19
CA GLY A 422 -12.08 -7.62 13.73
C GLY A 422 -13.27 -6.83 13.17
N ARG A 423 -13.87 -5.94 13.99
CA ARG A 423 -14.99 -5.08 13.60
C ARG A 423 -14.54 -3.74 13.02
N ALA A 424 -13.36 -3.26 13.41
CA ALA A 424 -12.74 -2.01 12.95
C ALA A 424 -11.22 -2.17 12.76
N CYS A 425 -10.58 -1.18 12.12
CA CYS A 425 -9.12 -1.02 12.19
C CYS A 425 -8.68 -0.53 13.58
N HIS A 426 -7.38 -0.54 13.84
CA HIS A 426 -6.81 -0.01 15.07
C HIS A 426 -7.15 1.50 15.21
N PRO A 427 -7.41 2.02 16.42
CA PRO A 427 -7.65 3.46 16.62
C PRO A 427 -6.51 4.35 16.10
N LEU A 428 -5.28 3.86 16.05
CA LEU A 428 -4.12 4.59 15.50
C LEU A 428 -3.99 4.52 13.98
N GLN A 429 -4.70 3.62 13.27
CA GLN A 429 -4.58 3.52 11.80
C GLN A 429 -4.85 4.85 11.08
N PRO A 430 -5.92 5.62 11.41
CA PRO A 430 -6.16 6.90 10.75
C PRO A 430 -5.09 7.95 11.05
N PHE A 431 -4.47 7.89 12.22
CA PHE A 431 -3.38 8.79 12.61
C PHE A 431 -2.10 8.44 11.86
N ALA A 432 -1.78 7.15 11.72
CA ALA A 432 -0.68 6.69 10.87
C ALA A 432 -0.86 7.08 9.40
N ASP A 433 -2.07 6.87 8.85
CA ASP A 433 -2.43 7.29 7.48
C ASP A 433 -2.24 8.81 7.27
N TRP A 434 -2.62 9.61 8.26
CA TRP A 434 -2.50 11.07 8.21
C TRP A 434 -1.06 11.55 8.39
N ALA A 435 -0.32 10.93 9.31
CA ALA A 435 1.09 11.21 9.55
C ALA A 435 1.93 10.91 8.30
N GLY A 436 1.62 9.83 7.59
CA GLY A 436 2.22 9.53 6.29
C GLY A 436 1.95 10.60 5.21
N CYS A 437 0.98 11.51 5.38
CA CYS A 437 0.78 12.64 4.48
C CYS A 437 1.72 13.82 4.80
N ALA A 438 2.27 13.90 6.01
CA ALA A 438 3.08 15.03 6.49
C ALA A 438 4.27 15.36 5.58
N PRO A 439 5.04 14.39 5.04
CA PRO A 439 6.18 14.73 4.18
C PRO A 439 5.77 15.39 2.87
N ALA A 440 4.60 15.07 2.32
CA ALA A 440 4.07 15.77 1.15
C ALA A 440 3.53 17.15 1.54
N LEU A 441 2.77 17.24 2.64
CA LEU A 441 2.14 18.49 3.08
C LEU A 441 3.16 19.57 3.46
N SER A 442 4.31 19.20 4.03
CA SER A 442 5.37 20.16 4.39
C SER A 442 6.04 20.81 3.17
N ARG A 443 5.95 20.19 1.98
CA ARG A 443 6.57 20.68 0.73
C ARG A 443 5.61 21.40 -0.19
N LEU A 444 4.32 21.06 -0.12
CA LEU A 444 3.29 21.61 -0.99
C LEU A 444 2.79 22.95 -0.47
N GLY A 445 2.61 23.91 -1.37
CA GLY A 445 1.96 25.18 -1.03
C GLY A 445 0.45 25.09 -1.08
N LEU A 446 -0.09 24.19 -1.92
CA LEU A 446 -1.53 24.04 -2.11
C LEU A 446 -1.94 22.61 -2.46
N VAL A 447 -2.98 22.09 -1.81
CA VAL A 447 -3.67 20.87 -2.22
C VAL A 447 -5.10 21.22 -2.62
N VAL A 448 -5.45 20.98 -3.88
CA VAL A 448 -6.78 21.29 -4.45
C VAL A 448 -7.54 20.01 -4.74
N VAL A 449 -8.79 19.93 -4.30
CA VAL A 449 -9.67 18.77 -4.55
C VAL A 449 -10.62 19.08 -5.70
N ALA A 450 -10.29 18.59 -6.89
CA ALA A 450 -11.08 18.76 -8.10
C ALA A 450 -12.29 17.81 -8.13
N GLY A 451 -13.49 18.38 -8.20
CA GLY A 451 -14.76 17.63 -8.19
C GLY A 451 -15.34 17.40 -6.80
N CYS A 452 -14.83 18.12 -5.80
CA CYS A 452 -15.21 18.04 -4.40
C CYS A 452 -16.73 18.20 -4.20
N ARG A 453 -17.34 17.29 -3.45
CA ARG A 453 -18.78 17.31 -3.09
C ARG A 453 -19.03 17.74 -1.66
N ASP A 454 -18.01 17.73 -0.81
CA ASP A 454 -18.08 18.19 0.57
C ASP A 454 -16.92 19.16 0.86
N ALA A 455 -17.21 20.45 0.76
CA ALA A 455 -16.23 21.50 0.99
C ALA A 455 -15.75 21.57 2.44
N ILE A 456 -16.58 21.14 3.40
CA ILE A 456 -16.19 21.06 4.81
C ILE A 456 -15.13 19.98 4.97
N ALA A 457 -15.34 18.82 4.34
CA ALA A 457 -14.36 17.74 4.36
C ALA A 457 -13.00 18.15 3.81
N ALA A 458 -12.96 18.85 2.67
CA ALA A 458 -11.71 19.35 2.11
C ALA A 458 -11.01 20.32 3.07
N ARG A 459 -11.75 21.30 3.61
CA ARG A 459 -11.18 22.33 4.50
C ARG A 459 -10.71 21.76 5.84
N THR A 460 -11.37 20.74 6.38
CA THR A 460 -10.92 20.04 7.59
C THR A 460 -9.54 19.40 7.40
N LEU A 461 -9.21 18.96 6.19
CA LEU A 461 -7.88 18.43 5.86
C LEU A 461 -6.88 19.53 5.45
N GLY A 462 -7.26 20.81 5.50
CA GLY A 462 -6.43 21.92 5.00
C GLY A 462 -6.42 22.05 3.47
N PHE A 463 -7.34 21.40 2.75
CA PHE A 463 -7.37 21.42 1.28
C PHE A 463 -8.37 22.43 0.73
N VAL A 464 -8.15 22.86 -0.52
CA VAL A 464 -9.03 23.78 -1.23
C VAL A 464 -10.04 23.01 -2.09
N PRO A 465 -11.36 23.12 -1.82
CA PRO A 465 -12.36 22.46 -2.63
C PRO A 465 -12.56 23.18 -3.98
N SER A 466 -12.60 22.42 -5.07
CA SER A 466 -12.88 22.92 -6.41
C SER A 466 -14.02 22.14 -7.07
N ARG A 467 -14.87 22.85 -7.84
CA ARG A 467 -16.02 22.24 -8.54
C ARG A 467 -15.60 21.28 -9.65
N GLY A 468 -14.39 21.43 -10.20
CA GLY A 468 -13.89 20.57 -11.25
C GLY A 468 -12.44 20.86 -11.64
N ILE A 469 -11.90 20.07 -12.56
CA ILE A 469 -10.49 20.14 -12.94
C ILE A 469 -10.10 21.50 -13.50
N GLY A 470 -10.92 22.11 -14.36
CA GLY A 470 -10.60 23.41 -14.98
C GLY A 470 -10.34 24.53 -13.97
N SER A 471 -11.19 24.65 -12.93
CA SER A 471 -10.97 25.65 -11.86
C SER A 471 -9.80 25.29 -10.95
N ALA A 472 -9.55 24.00 -10.73
CA ALA A 472 -8.37 23.56 -9.97
C ALA A 472 -7.06 23.91 -10.70
N LEU A 473 -7.01 23.74 -12.03
CA LEU A 473 -5.85 24.12 -12.84
C LEU A 473 -5.66 25.64 -12.89
N GLN A 474 -6.74 26.43 -12.92
CA GLN A 474 -6.65 27.88 -12.79
C GLN A 474 -6.03 28.32 -11.45
N MET A 475 -6.40 27.67 -10.34
CA MET A 475 -5.78 27.92 -9.04
C MET A 475 -4.28 27.56 -9.06
N ALA A 476 -3.93 26.42 -9.66
CA ALA A 476 -2.54 25.98 -9.79
C ALA A 476 -1.69 26.97 -10.60
N HIS A 477 -2.21 27.49 -11.72
CA HIS A 477 -1.57 28.55 -12.49
C HIS A 477 -1.41 29.84 -11.66
N GLY A 478 -2.41 30.21 -10.87
CA GLY A 478 -2.34 31.35 -9.95
C GLY A 478 -1.20 31.23 -8.93
N VAL A 479 -1.03 30.05 -8.31
CA VAL A 479 0.06 29.78 -7.36
C VAL A 479 1.43 29.86 -8.02
N ALA A 480 1.56 29.36 -9.25
CA ALA A 480 2.81 29.41 -10.00
C ALA A 480 3.18 30.82 -10.51
N GLY A 481 2.32 31.84 -10.30
CA GLY A 481 2.55 33.19 -10.81
C GLY A 481 2.47 33.30 -12.34
N GLY A 482 1.82 32.34 -13.02
CA GLY A 482 1.79 32.26 -14.47
C GLY A 482 1.31 30.91 -14.99
N ARG A 483 1.77 30.50 -16.18
CA ARG A 483 1.43 29.18 -16.73
C ARG A 483 2.27 28.10 -16.03
N ALA A 484 1.72 27.53 -14.95
CA ALA A 484 2.25 26.32 -14.32
C ALA A 484 2.49 25.20 -15.35
N ARG A 485 3.66 24.55 -15.30
CA ARG A 485 3.94 23.27 -15.95
C ARG A 485 3.21 22.17 -15.17
N VAL A 486 2.23 21.53 -15.79
CA VAL A 486 1.37 20.55 -15.12
C VAL A 486 1.79 19.12 -15.48
N GLY A 487 2.10 18.31 -14.47
CA GLY A 487 2.21 16.85 -14.59
C GLY A 487 0.84 16.19 -14.42
N ILE A 488 0.50 15.21 -15.24
CA ILE A 488 -0.73 14.43 -15.13
C ILE A 488 -0.36 12.96 -15.01
N LEU A 489 -0.47 12.42 -13.80
CA LEU A 489 -0.20 11.02 -13.51
C LEU A 489 -1.39 10.16 -13.94
N LEU A 490 -1.18 9.26 -14.90
CA LEU A 490 -2.21 8.32 -15.35
C LEU A 490 -2.33 7.15 -14.38
N ALA A 491 -2.88 7.42 -13.20
CA ALA A 491 -3.11 6.46 -12.13
C ALA A 491 -4.61 6.37 -11.78
N PRO A 492 -5.04 5.26 -11.16
CA PRO A 492 -4.29 4.05 -10.84
C PRO A 492 -3.99 3.12 -12.04
N PRO A 493 -3.06 2.14 -11.92
CA PRO A 493 -2.23 1.87 -10.74
C PRO A 493 -1.18 2.96 -10.48
N TYR A 494 -0.69 3.07 -9.24
CA TYR A 494 0.32 4.05 -8.87
C TYR A 494 1.73 3.49 -9.13
N ALA A 495 2.35 3.96 -10.22
CA ALA A 495 3.72 3.63 -10.56
C ALA A 495 4.72 4.42 -9.67
N PRO A 496 5.86 3.82 -9.30
CA PRO A 496 7.02 4.56 -8.80
C PRO A 496 7.38 5.76 -9.70
N LEU A 497 7.55 6.94 -9.13
CA LEU A 497 7.98 8.15 -9.83
C LEU A 497 9.51 8.28 -9.73
N LEU A 498 10.18 8.27 -10.88
CA LEU A 498 11.61 8.56 -10.99
C LEU A 498 11.75 10.02 -11.42
N VAL A 499 12.26 10.87 -10.53
CA VAL A 499 12.29 12.32 -10.74
C VAL A 499 13.73 12.82 -10.76
N GLY A 500 14.22 13.23 -11.93
CA GLY A 500 15.59 13.73 -12.10
C GLY A 500 16.20 13.44 -13.46
#